data_AF-A0A1G1WP60-F1
#
_entry.id   AF-A0A1G1WP60-F1
#
_cell.length_a   1.000
_cell.length_b   1.000
_cell.length_c   1.000
_cell.angle_alpha   90.00
_cell.angle_beta   90.00
_cell.angle_gamma   90.00
#
_symmetry.space_group_name_H-M   'P 1'
#
loop_
_entity.id
_entity.type
_entity.pdbx_description
1 polymer ?
#
loop_
_entity_poly.entity_id
_entity_poly.type
_entity_poly.pdbx_seq_one_letter_code
_entity_poly.pdbx_strand_id
1 'polypeptide(L)'
;MVNFLRSCLSFIVISIFTLALTTAIFTFDLKDTFLNSKTLKKVLSDGKVYEHFAADFLPTFLSGQLSKDKDNPSVPAPLLKSLAEKVIPPPTLQADTEKVIDELIPYLDNKKSTLNVTIDLTSYKKRFTDNLKPTLTNYLAALPLCAIGNETVDLEKIPSCLPKDLSAEQIADQLPLADIENSLANLPSSFVVSETGFTFEPKDTNEATNLQNKGNNFNLKNIQRAVSLVNLAIIVGLVAALISLVVLLIVWFGQFRNGLKKIAYALFSTAFLPAITGGALILAINQDLLNGLHIKLSNEIVKPFFDHLGTLLLLQAGGLVIIGIALLVSLRIFPKEKEFPAAKSS
;
A
#
# COMPACT_ATOMS: atom_id res chain seq x y z
N MET A 1 31.76 -40.42 20.91
CA MET A 1 31.47 -39.99 19.53
C MET A 1 29.97 -39.84 19.25
N VAL A 2 29.12 -40.84 19.55
CA VAL A 2 27.66 -40.82 19.29
C VAL A 2 26.93 -39.61 19.90
N ASN A 3 27.23 -39.25 21.16
CA ASN A 3 26.60 -38.09 21.82
C ASN A 3 26.93 -36.75 21.15
N PHE A 4 28.15 -36.61 20.62
CA PHE A 4 28.57 -35.40 19.91
C PHE A 4 27.82 -35.26 18.58
N LEU A 5 27.77 -36.33 17.79
CA LEU A 5 27.04 -36.36 16.52
C LEU A 5 25.55 -36.04 16.70
N ARG A 6 24.90 -36.64 17.72
CA ARG A 6 23.50 -36.36 18.07
C ARG A 6 23.29 -34.89 18.45
N SER A 7 24.23 -34.28 19.17
CA SER A 7 24.13 -32.87 19.55
C SER A 7 24.31 -31.93 18.36
N CYS A 8 25.25 -32.20 17.46
CA CYS A 8 25.42 -31.43 16.22
C CYS A 8 24.19 -31.54 15.31
N LEU A 9 23.70 -32.76 15.06
CA LEU A 9 22.50 -32.97 14.25
C LEU A 9 21.30 -32.24 14.85
N SER A 10 21.11 -32.36 16.17
CA SER A 10 20.05 -31.66 16.89
C SER A 10 20.14 -30.15 16.74
N PHE A 11 21.34 -29.56 16.80
CA PHE A 11 21.53 -28.12 16.60
C PHE A 11 21.14 -27.70 15.18
N ILE A 12 21.60 -28.43 14.16
CA ILE A 12 21.28 -28.15 12.75
C ILE A 12 19.77 -28.21 12.52
N VAL A 13 19.10 -29.28 12.98
CA VAL A 13 17.66 -29.47 12.77
C VAL A 13 16.85 -28.40 13.52
N ILE A 14 17.27 -28.00 14.74
CA ILE A 14 16.63 -26.90 15.46
C ILE A 14 16.76 -25.59 14.67
N SER A 15 17.95 -25.26 14.15
CA SER A 15 18.16 -24.04 13.37
C SER A 15 17.29 -24.01 12.11
N ILE A 16 17.19 -25.13 11.39
CA ILE A 16 16.33 -25.26 10.21
C ILE A 16 14.86 -25.10 10.61
N PHE A 17 14.42 -25.78 11.67
CA PHE A 17 13.06 -25.67 12.20
C PHE A 17 12.68 -24.22 12.50
N THR A 18 13.51 -23.52 13.29
CA THR A 18 13.20 -22.15 13.69
C THR A 18 13.22 -21.19 12.52
N LEU A 19 14.20 -21.31 11.61
CA LEU A 19 14.30 -20.45 10.44
C LEU A 19 13.12 -20.66 9.47
N ALA A 20 12.75 -21.91 9.22
CA ALA A 20 11.61 -22.25 8.37
C ALA A 20 10.31 -21.70 8.97
N LEU A 21 10.10 -21.89 10.27
CA LEU A 21 8.91 -21.40 10.98
C LEU A 21 8.82 -19.87 10.97
N THR A 22 9.90 -19.16 11.32
CA THR A 22 9.89 -17.68 11.33
C THR A 22 9.67 -17.10 9.95
N THR A 23 10.28 -17.69 8.93
CA THR A 23 10.11 -17.27 7.53
C THR A 23 8.67 -17.50 7.07
N ALA A 24 8.08 -18.66 7.40
CA ALA A 24 6.70 -18.97 7.05
C ALA A 24 5.70 -18.00 7.69
N ILE A 25 5.86 -17.71 8.99
CA ILE A 25 4.99 -16.75 9.70
C ILE A 25 5.16 -15.34 9.13
N PHE A 26 6.40 -14.88 8.93
CA PHE A 26 6.64 -13.56 8.34
C PHE A 26 6.03 -13.42 6.94
N THR A 27 6.19 -14.45 6.11
CA THR A 27 5.63 -14.47 4.74
C THR A 27 4.10 -14.47 4.78
N PHE A 28 3.50 -15.14 5.77
CA PHE A 28 2.07 -15.12 6.01
C PHE A 28 1.59 -13.71 6.42
N ASP A 29 2.30 -13.04 7.33
CA ASP A 29 1.95 -11.68 7.77
C ASP A 29 2.08 -10.66 6.62
N LEU A 30 3.11 -10.79 5.78
CA LEU A 30 3.24 -10.01 4.55
C LEU A 30 2.06 -10.25 3.60
N LYS A 31 1.68 -11.51 3.39
CA LYS A 31 0.52 -11.85 2.57
C LYS A 31 -0.76 -11.24 3.15
N ASP A 32 -1.00 -11.37 4.45
CA ASP A 32 -2.21 -10.82 5.06
C ASP A 32 -2.21 -9.29 5.08
N THR A 33 -1.05 -8.64 5.16
CA THR A 33 -0.98 -7.18 5.09
C THR A 33 -1.22 -6.64 3.68
N PHE A 34 -0.54 -7.20 2.67
CA PHE A 34 -0.53 -6.64 1.31
C PHE A 34 -1.54 -7.26 0.36
N LEU A 35 -1.96 -8.51 0.61
CA LEU A 35 -2.86 -9.28 -0.26
C LEU A 35 -4.21 -9.59 0.39
N ASN A 36 -4.52 -8.94 1.52
CA ASN A 36 -5.87 -8.93 2.08
C ASN A 36 -6.54 -7.60 1.74
N SER A 37 -7.60 -7.64 0.91
CA SER A 37 -8.35 -6.45 0.53
C SER A 37 -8.84 -5.67 1.76
N LYS A 38 -9.32 -6.35 2.81
CA LYS A 38 -9.84 -5.67 4.01
C LYS A 38 -8.75 -4.92 4.77
N THR A 39 -7.59 -5.56 4.97
CA THR A 39 -6.45 -4.94 5.65
C THR A 39 -5.93 -3.76 4.85
N LEU A 40 -5.74 -3.94 3.54
CA LEU A 40 -5.28 -2.90 2.62
C LEU A 40 -6.20 -1.67 2.65
N LYS A 41 -7.52 -1.87 2.49
CA LYS A 41 -8.52 -0.79 2.54
C LYS A 41 -8.54 -0.08 3.88
N LYS A 42 -8.46 -0.84 4.98
CA LYS A 42 -8.41 -0.27 6.33
C LYS A 42 -7.16 0.60 6.51
N VAL A 43 -5.99 0.11 6.08
CA VAL A 43 -4.73 0.87 6.18
C VAL A 43 -4.80 2.17 5.37
N LEU A 44 -5.37 2.13 4.15
CA LEU A 44 -5.55 3.34 3.33
C LEU A 44 -6.53 4.35 3.97
N SER A 45 -7.63 3.86 4.53
CA SER A 45 -8.63 4.69 5.20
C SER A 45 -8.10 5.27 6.52
N ASP A 46 -7.50 4.46 7.39
CA ASP A 46 -6.96 4.89 8.68
C ASP A 46 -5.80 5.88 8.47
N GLY A 47 -5.03 5.70 7.39
CA GLY A 47 -3.96 6.59 6.95
C GLY A 47 -4.42 7.88 6.26
N LYS A 48 -5.74 8.09 6.08
CA LYS A 48 -6.32 9.24 5.36
C LYS A 48 -5.73 9.46 3.96
N VAL A 49 -5.37 8.36 3.29
CA VAL A 49 -4.69 8.41 1.99
C VAL A 49 -5.59 9.07 0.95
N TYR A 50 -6.91 8.86 1.02
CA TYR A 50 -7.87 9.41 0.07
C TYR A 50 -7.98 10.94 0.20
N GLU A 51 -7.96 11.46 1.42
CA GLU A 51 -8.00 12.88 1.72
C GLU A 51 -6.70 13.56 1.25
N HIS A 52 -5.55 12.98 1.56
CA HIS A 52 -4.26 13.52 1.12
C HIS A 52 -4.11 13.48 -0.40
N PHE A 53 -4.55 12.39 -1.04
CA PHE A 53 -4.52 12.28 -2.49
C PHE A 53 -5.43 13.34 -3.16
N ALA A 54 -6.65 13.53 -2.65
CA ALA A 54 -7.57 14.53 -3.16
C ALA A 54 -7.08 15.98 -2.94
N ALA A 55 -6.47 16.28 -1.78
CA ALA A 55 -6.07 17.63 -1.41
C ALA A 55 -4.71 18.07 -1.99
N ASP A 56 -3.74 17.14 -2.10
CA ASP A 56 -2.35 17.48 -2.42
C ASP A 56 -1.92 16.97 -3.81
N PHE A 57 -2.32 15.75 -4.18
CA PHE A 57 -1.88 15.15 -5.44
C PHE A 57 -2.75 15.56 -6.61
N LEU A 58 -4.06 15.45 -6.47
CA LEU A 58 -4.99 15.69 -7.56
C LEU A 58 -4.90 17.10 -8.17
N PRO A 59 -4.79 18.19 -7.38
CA PRO A 59 -4.62 19.53 -7.95
C PRO A 59 -3.31 19.66 -8.72
N THR A 60 -2.23 19.08 -8.19
CA THR A 60 -0.92 19.04 -8.85
C THR A 60 -1.00 18.30 -10.18
N PHE A 61 -1.63 17.12 -10.20
CA PHE A 61 -1.83 16.33 -11.41
C PHE A 61 -2.67 17.09 -12.45
N LEU A 62 -3.82 17.66 -12.06
CA LEU A 62 -4.69 18.43 -12.93
C LEU A 62 -3.97 19.65 -13.52
N SER A 63 -3.22 20.38 -12.70
CA SER A 63 -2.43 21.53 -13.18
C SER A 63 -1.41 21.12 -14.23
N GLY A 64 -0.75 19.96 -14.05
CA GLY A 64 0.21 19.43 -15.00
C GLY A 64 -0.40 18.88 -16.29
N GLN A 65 -1.69 18.52 -16.31
CA GLN A 65 -2.39 18.14 -17.54
C GLN A 65 -2.96 19.36 -18.27
N LEU A 66 -3.57 20.28 -17.54
CA LEU A 66 -4.18 21.48 -18.13
C LEU A 66 -3.14 22.48 -18.66
N SER A 67 -1.93 22.51 -18.09
CA SER A 67 -0.86 23.43 -18.51
C SER A 67 -0.02 22.93 -19.70
N LYS A 68 -0.28 21.72 -20.24
CA LYS A 68 0.50 21.17 -21.35
C LYS A 68 0.12 21.75 -22.70
N ASP A 69 -1.11 22.22 -22.82
CA ASP A 69 -1.57 22.86 -24.04
C ASP A 69 -1.13 24.33 -24.03
N LYS A 70 -0.26 24.72 -24.96
CA LYS A 70 0.34 26.06 -25.00
C LYS A 70 -0.70 27.15 -25.23
N ASP A 71 -1.85 26.77 -25.78
CA ASP A 71 -2.93 27.66 -26.14
C ASP A 71 -4.02 27.72 -25.05
N ASN A 72 -3.93 26.88 -24.01
CA ASN A 72 -4.90 26.91 -22.91
C ASN A 72 -4.55 27.96 -21.86
N PRO A 73 -5.54 28.73 -21.37
CA PRO A 73 -5.32 29.70 -20.30
C PRO A 73 -4.82 28.98 -19.04
N SER A 74 -3.72 29.48 -18.47
CA SER A 74 -3.15 28.93 -17.24
C SER A 74 -4.17 29.03 -16.11
N VAL A 75 -4.69 27.87 -15.68
CA VAL A 75 -5.68 27.81 -14.61
C VAL A 75 -4.98 27.96 -13.25
N PRO A 76 -5.35 28.96 -12.43
CA PRO A 76 -4.70 29.17 -11.13
C PRO A 76 -4.82 27.92 -10.23
N ALA A 77 -3.71 27.55 -9.59
CA ALA A 77 -3.68 26.40 -8.68
C ALA A 77 -4.75 26.43 -7.57
N PRO A 78 -5.09 27.57 -6.94
CA PRO A 78 -6.16 27.63 -5.93
C PRO A 78 -7.55 27.29 -6.48
N LEU A 79 -7.82 27.68 -7.74
CA LEU A 79 -9.06 27.34 -8.44
C LEU A 79 -9.11 25.83 -8.72
N LEU A 80 -8.03 25.27 -9.26
CA LEU A 80 -7.93 23.83 -9.51
C LEU A 80 -8.07 23.00 -8.23
N LYS A 81 -7.49 23.44 -7.12
CA LYS A 81 -7.64 22.78 -5.83
C LYS A 81 -9.10 22.77 -5.38
N SER A 82 -9.75 23.93 -5.37
CA SER A 82 -11.16 24.06 -4.97
C SER A 82 -12.09 23.25 -5.86
N LEU A 83 -11.77 23.15 -7.15
CA LEU A 83 -12.54 22.37 -8.11
C LEU A 83 -12.30 20.86 -7.91
N ALA A 84 -11.05 20.43 -7.74
CA ALA A 84 -10.67 19.04 -7.50
C ALA A 84 -11.39 18.47 -6.26
N GLU A 85 -11.42 19.22 -5.16
CA GLU A 85 -12.09 18.83 -3.91
C GLU A 85 -13.61 18.60 -4.09
N LYS A 86 -14.26 19.36 -4.98
CA LYS A 86 -15.69 19.21 -5.29
C LYS A 86 -15.97 18.07 -6.26
N VAL A 87 -15.11 17.91 -7.26
CA VAL A 87 -15.33 16.96 -8.37
C VAL A 87 -15.02 15.53 -7.92
N ILE A 88 -13.90 15.35 -7.21
CA ILE A 88 -13.42 14.06 -6.73
C ILE A 88 -13.35 14.12 -5.19
N PRO A 89 -14.50 14.10 -4.50
CA PRO A 89 -14.50 14.12 -3.05
C PRO A 89 -13.91 12.80 -2.51
N PRO A 90 -13.24 12.80 -1.34
CA PRO A 90 -12.55 11.63 -0.80
C PRO A 90 -13.38 10.33 -0.76
N PRO A 91 -14.70 10.35 -0.43
CA PRO A 91 -15.51 9.13 -0.44
C PRO A 91 -15.69 8.51 -1.83
N THR A 92 -15.72 9.32 -2.90
CA THR A 92 -15.83 8.79 -4.28
C THR A 92 -14.49 8.19 -4.71
N LEU A 93 -13.39 8.88 -4.41
CA LEU A 93 -12.04 8.35 -4.65
C LEU A 93 -11.79 7.04 -3.91
N GLN A 94 -12.23 6.96 -2.65
CA GLN A 94 -12.20 5.73 -1.86
C GLN A 94 -12.98 4.62 -2.56
N ALA A 95 -14.24 4.84 -2.92
CA ALA A 95 -15.07 3.83 -3.56
C ALA A 95 -14.44 3.28 -4.86
N ASP A 96 -13.92 4.15 -5.72
CA ASP A 96 -13.28 3.73 -6.98
C ASP A 96 -11.96 2.99 -6.73
N THR A 97 -11.14 3.47 -5.80
CA THR A 97 -9.87 2.81 -5.45
C THR A 97 -10.14 1.44 -4.84
N GLU A 98 -11.11 1.35 -3.94
CA GLU A 98 -11.50 0.10 -3.29
C GLU A 98 -12.09 -0.91 -4.27
N LYS A 99 -12.83 -0.45 -5.28
CA LYS A 99 -13.32 -1.28 -6.38
C LYS A 99 -12.15 -1.89 -7.17
N VAL A 100 -11.10 -1.11 -7.43
CA VAL A 100 -9.88 -1.63 -8.07
C VAL A 100 -9.20 -2.66 -7.18
N ILE A 101 -9.08 -2.40 -5.87
CA ILE A 101 -8.49 -3.33 -4.90
C ILE A 101 -9.25 -4.67 -4.86
N ASP A 102 -10.58 -4.63 -4.84
CA ASP A 102 -11.43 -5.83 -4.77
C ASP A 102 -11.32 -6.74 -5.99
N GLU A 103 -10.89 -6.19 -7.13
CA GLU A 103 -10.64 -6.95 -8.35
C GLU A 103 -9.16 -7.36 -8.48
N LEU A 104 -8.24 -6.45 -8.14
CA LEU A 104 -6.80 -6.67 -8.24
C LEU A 104 -6.30 -7.74 -7.26
N ILE A 105 -6.73 -7.69 -6.00
CA ILE A 105 -6.20 -8.60 -4.97
C ILE A 105 -6.56 -10.07 -5.26
N PRO A 106 -7.82 -10.43 -5.59
CA PRO A 106 -8.13 -11.80 -5.99
C PRO A 106 -7.40 -12.25 -7.26
N TYR A 107 -7.17 -11.33 -8.22
CA TYR A 107 -6.36 -11.66 -9.40
C TYR A 107 -4.91 -11.99 -9.03
N LEU A 108 -4.27 -11.17 -8.18
CA LEU A 108 -2.90 -11.41 -7.70
C LEU A 108 -2.77 -12.70 -6.89
N ASP A 109 -3.78 -13.07 -6.09
CA ASP A 109 -3.82 -14.34 -5.34
C ASP A 109 -4.28 -15.55 -6.18
N ASN A 110 -4.34 -15.41 -7.52
CA ASN A 110 -4.79 -16.44 -8.47
C ASN A 110 -6.22 -16.96 -8.23
N LYS A 111 -7.07 -16.20 -7.53
CA LYS A 111 -8.49 -16.51 -7.31
C LYS A 111 -9.38 -16.04 -8.46
N LYS A 112 -8.89 -15.11 -9.28
CA LYS A 112 -9.49 -14.69 -10.56
C LYS A 112 -8.49 -14.90 -11.69
N SER A 113 -8.97 -15.40 -12.82
CA SER A 113 -8.15 -15.65 -14.01
C SER A 113 -7.83 -14.39 -14.80
N THR A 114 -8.73 -13.40 -14.74
CA THR A 114 -8.60 -12.15 -15.48
C THR A 114 -8.77 -10.93 -14.57
N LEU A 115 -8.13 -9.83 -14.96
CA LEU A 115 -8.29 -8.52 -14.36
C LEU A 115 -8.91 -7.58 -15.39
N ASN A 116 -10.10 -7.06 -15.09
CA ASN A 116 -10.71 -6.00 -15.88
C ASN A 116 -11.57 -5.11 -14.97
N VAL A 117 -11.07 -3.93 -14.66
CA VAL A 117 -11.77 -2.94 -13.84
C VAL A 117 -11.97 -1.68 -14.65
N THR A 118 -13.21 -1.33 -14.92
CA THR A 118 -13.56 -0.05 -15.56
C THR A 118 -14.03 0.96 -14.51
N ILE A 119 -13.38 2.11 -14.50
CA ILE A 119 -13.77 3.30 -13.76
C ILE A 119 -14.37 4.29 -14.77
N ASP A 120 -15.62 4.69 -14.54
CA ASP A 120 -16.33 5.64 -15.41
C ASP A 120 -15.95 7.07 -15.04
N LEU A 121 -15.28 7.75 -15.97
CA LEU A 121 -14.85 9.13 -15.84
C LEU A 121 -15.93 10.14 -16.26
N THR A 122 -17.00 9.69 -16.91
CA THR A 122 -18.09 10.54 -17.39
C THR A 122 -18.75 11.32 -16.26
N SER A 123 -18.93 10.66 -15.10
CA SER A 123 -19.50 11.29 -13.91
C SER A 123 -18.60 12.41 -13.37
N TYR A 124 -17.28 12.21 -13.37
CA TYR A 124 -16.30 13.22 -12.96
C TYR A 124 -16.26 14.39 -13.92
N LYS A 125 -16.28 14.15 -15.23
CA LYS A 125 -16.35 15.22 -16.24
C LYS A 125 -17.59 16.08 -16.05
N LYS A 126 -18.75 15.44 -15.90
CA LYS A 126 -20.00 16.16 -15.67
C LYS A 126 -19.93 17.01 -14.41
N ARG A 127 -19.48 16.44 -13.29
CA ARG A 127 -19.30 17.19 -12.03
C ARG A 127 -18.32 18.36 -12.20
N PHE A 128 -17.26 18.17 -12.97
CA PHE A 128 -16.29 19.23 -13.27
C PHE A 128 -16.96 20.38 -14.00
N THR A 129 -17.66 20.11 -15.10
CA THR A 129 -18.42 21.13 -15.86
C THR A 129 -19.45 21.82 -14.96
N ASP A 130 -20.26 21.06 -14.22
CA ASP A 130 -21.31 21.59 -13.33
C ASP A 130 -20.74 22.49 -12.21
N ASN A 131 -19.50 22.24 -11.77
CA ASN A 131 -18.85 22.99 -10.69
C ASN A 131 -17.82 24.04 -11.17
N LEU A 132 -17.47 24.07 -12.45
CA LEU A 132 -16.45 24.96 -12.99
C LEU A 132 -16.86 26.42 -12.80
N LYS A 133 -18.00 26.81 -13.39
CA LYS A 133 -18.53 28.18 -13.31
C LYS A 133 -18.71 28.68 -11.87
N PRO A 134 -19.45 27.99 -10.98
CA PRO A 134 -19.64 28.50 -9.61
C PRO A 134 -18.33 28.57 -8.82
N THR A 135 -17.38 27.67 -9.05
CA THR A 135 -16.07 27.71 -8.37
C THR A 135 -15.20 28.84 -8.89
N LEU A 136 -15.24 29.12 -10.20
CA LEU A 136 -14.59 30.26 -10.81
C LEU A 136 -15.17 31.58 -10.30
N THR A 137 -16.49 31.73 -10.25
CA THR A 137 -17.14 32.93 -9.70
C THR A 137 -16.71 33.19 -8.25
N ASN A 138 -16.69 32.15 -7.40
CA ASN A 138 -16.22 32.28 -6.02
C ASN A 138 -14.74 32.66 -5.93
N TYR A 139 -13.91 32.11 -6.82
CA TYR A 139 -12.49 32.45 -6.90
C TYR A 139 -12.30 33.92 -7.30
N LEU A 140 -12.99 34.39 -8.34
CA LEU A 140 -12.94 35.77 -8.81
C LEU A 140 -13.45 36.77 -7.76
N ALA A 141 -14.51 36.43 -7.02
CA ALA A 141 -15.04 37.25 -5.95
C ALA A 141 -14.08 37.38 -4.75
N ALA A 142 -13.17 36.43 -4.57
CA ALA A 142 -12.14 36.46 -3.54
C ALA A 142 -10.87 37.22 -3.95
N LEU A 143 -10.75 37.64 -5.21
CA LEU A 143 -9.59 38.38 -5.69
C LEU A 143 -9.58 39.83 -5.16
N PRO A 144 -8.39 40.40 -4.87
CA PRO A 144 -8.29 41.81 -4.52
C PRO A 144 -8.66 42.70 -5.70
N LEU A 145 -9.18 43.90 -5.41
CA LEU A 145 -9.45 44.91 -6.43
C LEU A 145 -8.16 45.31 -7.15
N CYS A 146 -8.22 45.45 -8.48
CA CYS A 146 -7.07 45.89 -9.27
C CYS A 146 -6.62 47.31 -8.89
N ALA A 147 -5.30 47.53 -8.85
CA ALA A 147 -4.72 48.86 -8.64
C ALA A 147 -5.05 49.80 -9.81
N ILE A 148 -5.23 51.08 -9.50
CA ILE A 148 -5.58 52.11 -10.49
C ILE A 148 -4.41 52.28 -11.46
N GLY A 149 -4.65 52.14 -12.76
CA GLY A 149 -3.64 52.33 -13.83
C GLY A 149 -3.24 51.07 -14.62
N ASN A 150 -3.70 49.87 -14.22
CA ASN A 150 -3.53 48.61 -14.98
C ASN A 150 -4.86 48.17 -15.61
N GLU A 151 -5.44 48.98 -16.48
CA GLU A 151 -6.85 48.89 -16.89
C GLU A 151 -7.16 47.85 -17.98
N THR A 152 -6.16 47.29 -18.66
CA THR A 152 -6.39 46.24 -19.66
C THR A 152 -6.23 44.86 -19.03
N VAL A 153 -7.32 44.32 -18.50
CA VAL A 153 -7.39 42.91 -18.12
C VAL A 153 -7.59 42.08 -19.38
N ASP A 154 -6.64 41.19 -19.64
CA ASP A 154 -6.72 40.18 -20.69
C ASP A 154 -7.78 39.14 -20.31
N LEU A 155 -9.00 39.28 -20.86
CA LEU A 155 -10.12 38.37 -20.63
C LEU A 155 -9.95 37.02 -21.34
N GLU A 156 -8.89 36.82 -22.11
CA GLU A 156 -8.53 35.49 -22.62
C GLU A 156 -7.92 34.62 -21.52
N LYS A 157 -7.53 35.21 -20.37
CA LYS A 157 -6.95 34.52 -19.23
C LYS A 157 -7.72 34.82 -17.95
N ILE A 158 -7.63 33.89 -17.00
CA ILE A 158 -8.19 34.09 -15.66
C ILE A 158 -7.39 35.20 -14.97
N PRO A 159 -8.03 36.33 -14.60
CA PRO A 159 -7.31 37.46 -14.05
C PRO A 159 -6.80 37.20 -12.63
N SER A 160 -5.74 37.92 -12.24
CA SER A 160 -5.16 37.86 -10.89
C SER A 160 -5.75 38.91 -9.92
N CYS A 161 -6.56 39.84 -10.41
CA CYS A 161 -7.27 40.86 -9.63
C CYS A 161 -8.65 41.13 -10.22
N LEU A 162 -9.56 41.72 -9.43
CA LEU A 162 -10.91 42.07 -9.84
C LEU A 162 -11.00 43.54 -10.31
N PRO A 163 -11.37 43.83 -11.57
CA PRO A 163 -11.67 45.19 -12.03
C PRO A 163 -12.78 45.86 -11.21
N LYS A 164 -12.72 47.19 -11.06
CA LYS A 164 -13.73 47.92 -10.27
C LYS A 164 -15.11 47.96 -10.93
N ASP A 165 -15.14 47.90 -12.26
CA ASP A 165 -16.37 48.11 -13.06
C ASP A 165 -17.08 46.81 -13.45
N LEU A 166 -16.51 45.65 -13.12
CA LEU A 166 -17.04 44.34 -13.46
C LEU A 166 -17.22 43.47 -12.22
N SER A 167 -18.38 42.83 -12.11
CA SER A 167 -18.62 41.80 -11.10
C SER A 167 -17.93 40.47 -11.47
N ALA A 168 -17.67 39.64 -10.46
CA ALA A 168 -17.13 38.30 -10.64
C ALA A 168 -17.98 37.42 -11.57
N GLU A 169 -19.30 37.59 -11.54
CA GLU A 169 -20.25 36.87 -12.39
C GLU A 169 -20.13 37.30 -13.86
N GLN A 170 -20.04 38.61 -14.13
CA GLN A 170 -19.86 39.13 -15.49
C GLN A 170 -18.55 38.66 -16.12
N ILE A 171 -17.46 38.59 -15.33
CA ILE A 171 -16.18 38.08 -15.81
C ILE A 171 -16.27 36.56 -16.07
N ALA A 172 -16.89 35.81 -15.17
CA ALA A 172 -17.09 34.37 -15.34
C ALA A 172 -17.92 34.03 -16.59
N ASP A 173 -18.88 34.88 -16.96
CA ASP A 173 -19.70 34.72 -18.17
C ASP A 173 -18.95 35.09 -19.46
N GLN A 174 -17.93 35.95 -19.38
CA GLN A 174 -17.14 36.39 -20.54
C GLN A 174 -15.91 35.53 -20.80
N LEU A 175 -15.45 34.77 -19.80
CA LEU A 175 -14.32 33.87 -19.96
C LEU A 175 -14.67 32.72 -20.94
N PRO A 176 -13.73 32.30 -21.81
CA PRO A 176 -13.96 31.24 -22.79
C PRO A 176 -13.98 29.84 -22.13
N LEU A 177 -14.98 29.60 -21.27
CA LEU A 177 -15.17 28.31 -20.60
C LEU A 177 -15.41 27.17 -21.59
N ALA A 178 -15.89 27.49 -22.79
CA ALA A 178 -16.06 26.55 -23.89
C ALA A 178 -14.76 25.83 -24.24
N ASP A 179 -13.59 26.49 -24.16
CA ASP A 179 -12.30 25.86 -24.48
C ASP A 179 -11.89 24.85 -23.40
N ILE A 180 -12.18 25.16 -22.13
CA ILE A 180 -11.99 24.23 -21.01
C ILE A 180 -12.95 23.05 -21.13
N GLU A 181 -14.21 23.30 -21.46
CA GLU A 181 -15.23 22.26 -21.67
C GLU A 181 -14.89 21.35 -22.85
N ASN A 182 -14.41 21.91 -23.97
CA ASN A 182 -13.94 21.17 -25.13
C ASN A 182 -12.70 20.33 -24.79
N SER A 183 -11.75 20.89 -24.05
CA SER A 183 -10.58 20.16 -23.55
C SER A 183 -11.01 18.98 -22.65
N LEU A 184 -12.02 19.19 -21.81
CA LEU A 184 -12.58 18.15 -20.95
C LEU A 184 -13.36 17.08 -21.73
N ALA A 185 -14.06 17.47 -22.81
CA ALA A 185 -14.75 16.56 -23.70
C ALA A 185 -13.76 15.57 -24.34
N ASN A 186 -12.57 16.05 -24.69
CA ASN A 186 -11.50 15.24 -25.29
C ASN A 186 -10.79 14.28 -24.32
N LEU A 187 -10.97 14.44 -23.00
CA LEU A 187 -10.45 13.48 -22.04
C LEU A 187 -11.07 12.08 -22.26
N PRO A 188 -10.47 11.00 -21.75
CA PRO A 188 -11.10 9.70 -21.79
C PRO A 188 -12.37 9.64 -20.94
N SER A 189 -13.37 8.89 -21.39
CA SER A 189 -14.62 8.65 -20.65
C SER A 189 -14.51 7.49 -19.67
N SER A 190 -13.53 6.60 -19.83
CA SER A 190 -13.27 5.53 -18.90
C SER A 190 -11.78 5.28 -18.69
N PHE A 191 -11.47 4.72 -17.52
CA PHE A 191 -10.16 4.20 -17.16
C PHE A 191 -10.29 2.71 -16.89
N VAL A 192 -9.53 1.91 -17.63
CA VAL A 192 -9.56 0.45 -17.58
C VAL A 192 -8.26 -0.07 -17.00
N VAL A 193 -8.36 -0.80 -15.88
CA VAL A 193 -7.26 -1.55 -15.28
C VAL A 193 -7.35 -2.99 -15.78
N SER A 194 -6.33 -3.42 -16.54
CA SER A 194 -6.27 -4.76 -17.13
C SER A 194 -4.94 -5.45 -16.82
N GLU A 195 -4.81 -6.72 -17.22
CA GLU A 195 -3.57 -7.50 -17.04
C GLU A 195 -2.35 -6.90 -17.73
N THR A 196 -2.57 -6.21 -18.86
CA THR A 196 -1.51 -5.57 -19.65
C THR A 196 -1.18 -4.17 -19.13
N GLY A 197 -1.93 -3.67 -18.15
CA GLY A 197 -1.73 -2.39 -17.51
C GLY A 197 -2.97 -1.50 -17.58
N PHE A 198 -2.71 -0.19 -17.55
CA PHE A 198 -3.73 0.84 -17.48
C PHE A 198 -4.01 1.40 -18.87
N THR A 199 -5.26 1.33 -19.31
CA THR A 199 -5.70 1.88 -20.59
C THR A 199 -6.84 2.87 -20.40
N PHE A 200 -6.88 3.90 -21.23
CA PHE A 200 -7.96 4.89 -21.25
C PHE A 200 -8.81 4.65 -22.50
N GLU A 201 -10.12 4.85 -22.40
CA GLU A 201 -11.02 4.78 -23.54
C GLU A 201 -11.73 6.13 -23.76
N PRO A 202 -11.84 6.62 -25.02
CA PRO A 202 -11.33 6.01 -26.26
C PRO A 202 -9.80 6.10 -26.39
N LYS A 203 -9.19 5.12 -27.09
CA LYS A 203 -7.73 5.00 -27.27
C LYS A 203 -7.13 6.05 -28.22
N ASP A 204 -7.97 6.80 -28.93
CA ASP A 204 -7.59 7.58 -30.12
C ASP A 204 -7.03 8.98 -29.84
N THR A 205 -6.87 9.37 -28.58
CA THR A 205 -6.11 10.60 -28.28
C THR A 205 -4.62 10.30 -28.37
N ASN A 206 -3.93 10.95 -29.31
CA ASN A 206 -2.46 10.87 -29.49
C ASN A 206 -1.65 11.12 -28.19
N GLU A 207 -2.29 11.69 -27.17
CA GLU A 207 -1.73 11.90 -25.83
C GLU A 207 -1.83 10.67 -24.90
N ALA A 208 -2.87 9.83 -25.03
CA ALA A 208 -3.02 8.62 -24.22
C ALA A 208 -1.89 7.60 -24.49
N THR A 209 -1.36 7.59 -25.71
CA THR A 209 -0.23 6.74 -26.12
C THR A 209 1.08 7.13 -25.43
N ASN A 210 1.27 8.42 -25.10
CA ASN A 210 2.48 8.92 -24.42
C ASN A 210 2.49 8.65 -22.91
N LEU A 211 1.32 8.58 -22.27
CA LEU A 211 1.20 8.15 -20.86
C LEU A 211 1.40 6.63 -20.72
N GLN A 212 0.91 5.83 -21.68
CA GLN A 212 1.13 4.38 -21.70
C GLN A 212 2.62 4.01 -21.88
N ASN A 213 3.37 4.74 -22.71
CA ASN A 213 4.77 4.41 -23.00
C ASN A 213 5.78 4.78 -21.91
N LYS A 214 5.43 5.64 -20.93
CA LYS A 214 6.32 6.02 -19.82
C LYS A 214 6.15 5.16 -18.57
N GLY A 215 5.03 4.46 -18.42
CA GLY A 215 4.87 3.46 -17.39
C GLY A 215 5.65 2.22 -17.77
N ASN A 216 6.88 2.06 -17.25
CA ASN A 216 7.65 0.82 -17.35
C ASN A 216 6.69 -0.38 -17.25
N ASN A 217 6.66 -1.24 -18.29
CA ASN A 217 5.83 -2.44 -18.41
C ASN A 217 5.53 -3.09 -17.05
N PHE A 218 4.49 -2.62 -16.36
CA PHE A 218 4.20 -3.04 -15.00
C PHE A 218 3.51 -4.38 -15.14
N ASN A 219 4.33 -5.43 -15.22
CA ASN A 219 3.89 -6.74 -15.61
C ASN A 219 3.19 -7.38 -14.40
N LEU A 220 1.88 -7.17 -14.28
CA LEU A 220 1.06 -7.74 -13.21
C LEU A 220 1.20 -9.26 -13.13
N LYS A 221 1.50 -9.94 -14.24
CA LYS A 221 1.81 -11.38 -14.27
C LYS A 221 3.09 -11.72 -13.49
N ASN A 222 4.11 -10.86 -13.49
CA ASN A 222 5.30 -11.05 -12.66
C ASN A 222 4.98 -10.89 -11.17
N ILE A 223 4.09 -9.95 -10.82
CA ILE A 223 3.64 -9.78 -9.43
C ILE A 223 2.79 -10.99 -9.01
N GLN A 224 1.86 -11.44 -9.85
CA GLN A 224 1.05 -12.64 -9.62
C GLN A 224 1.94 -13.90 -9.44
N ARG A 225 3.02 -14.02 -10.22
CA ARG A 225 4.04 -15.07 -10.02
C ARG A 225 4.80 -14.90 -8.70
N ALA A 226 5.16 -13.69 -8.31
CA ALA A 226 5.79 -13.45 -7.01
C ALA A 226 4.84 -13.85 -5.86
N VAL A 227 3.55 -13.53 -5.96
CA VAL A 227 2.52 -13.94 -5.00
C VAL A 227 2.37 -15.46 -4.95
N SER A 228 2.41 -16.15 -6.10
CA SER A 228 2.36 -17.62 -6.11
C SER A 228 3.61 -18.25 -5.48
N LEU A 229 4.79 -17.65 -5.67
CA LEU A 229 6.02 -18.05 -4.98
C LEU A 229 5.96 -17.80 -3.47
N VAL A 230 5.35 -16.69 -3.04
CA VAL A 230 5.08 -16.39 -1.63
C VAL A 230 4.18 -17.47 -1.01
N ASN A 231 3.09 -17.84 -1.69
CA ASN A 231 2.21 -18.93 -1.25
C ASN A 231 2.97 -20.28 -1.15
N LEU A 232 3.81 -20.59 -2.13
CA LEU A 232 4.64 -21.78 -2.13
C LEU A 232 5.65 -21.76 -0.97
N ALA A 233 6.29 -20.62 -0.70
CA ALA A 233 7.26 -20.46 0.37
C ALA A 233 6.63 -20.67 1.76
N ILE A 234 5.39 -20.21 1.97
CA ILE A 234 4.64 -20.49 3.21
C ILE A 234 4.45 -22.01 3.38
N ILE A 235 3.94 -22.71 2.34
CA ILE A 235 3.68 -24.15 2.40
C ILE A 235 4.99 -24.93 2.64
N VAL A 236 6.04 -24.64 1.87
CA VAL A 236 7.34 -25.29 2.00
C VAL A 236 7.95 -25.04 3.38
N GLY A 237 7.86 -23.81 3.89
CA GLY A 237 8.33 -23.44 5.22
C GLY A 237 7.61 -24.22 6.32
N LEU A 238 6.28 -24.34 6.25
CA LEU A 238 5.48 -25.12 7.20
C LEU A 238 5.79 -26.63 7.12
N VAL A 239 5.91 -27.20 5.92
CA VAL A 239 6.27 -28.62 5.75
C VAL A 239 7.69 -28.89 6.28
N ALA A 240 8.65 -28.02 5.98
CA ALA A 240 10.01 -28.13 6.51
C ALA A 240 10.05 -28.04 8.05
N ALA A 241 9.25 -27.15 8.64
CA ALA A 241 9.10 -27.06 10.09
C ALA A 241 8.48 -28.35 10.68
N LEU A 242 7.45 -28.90 10.05
CA LEU A 242 6.82 -30.15 10.49
C LEU A 242 7.79 -31.36 10.40
N ILE A 243 8.50 -31.51 9.29
CA ILE A 243 9.50 -32.59 9.12
C ILE A 243 10.59 -32.44 10.17
N SER A 244 11.11 -31.23 10.37
CA SER A 244 12.12 -30.96 11.38
C SER A 244 11.61 -31.29 12.78
N LEU A 245 10.36 -30.96 13.09
CA LEU A 245 9.73 -31.33 14.36
C LEU A 245 9.68 -32.86 14.57
N VAL A 246 9.28 -33.62 13.54
CA VAL A 246 9.26 -35.10 13.60
C VAL A 246 10.66 -35.67 13.81
N VAL A 247 11.66 -35.17 13.08
CA VAL A 247 13.07 -35.59 13.26
C VAL A 247 13.55 -35.28 14.68
N LEU A 248 13.21 -34.12 15.23
CA LEU A 248 13.55 -33.76 16.61
C LEU A 248 12.88 -34.70 17.61
N LEU A 249 11.61 -35.08 17.42
CA LEU A 249 10.91 -36.04 18.27
C LEU A 249 11.59 -37.42 18.25
N ILE A 250 12.01 -37.90 17.08
CA ILE A 250 12.74 -39.17 16.94
C ILE A 250 14.13 -39.08 17.59
N VAL A 251 14.90 -38.04 17.25
CA VAL A 251 16.25 -37.82 17.78
C VAL A 251 16.21 -37.64 19.29
N TRP A 252 15.10 -37.23 19.88
CA TRP A 252 14.94 -37.04 21.33
C TRP A 252 14.07 -38.07 22.02
N PHE A 253 13.77 -39.19 21.36
CA PHE A 253 13.14 -40.32 22.02
C PHE A 253 14.01 -40.73 23.24
N GLY A 254 13.46 -40.58 24.45
CA GLY A 254 14.16 -40.77 25.74
C GLY A 254 14.85 -39.55 26.36
N GLN A 255 15.00 -38.42 25.66
CA GLN A 255 15.57 -37.17 26.19
C GLN A 255 14.70 -35.93 25.92
N PHE A 256 13.39 -36.13 25.82
CA PHE A 256 12.40 -35.11 25.43
C PHE A 256 12.57 -33.77 26.17
N ARG A 257 12.81 -33.78 27.49
CA ARG A 257 12.99 -32.55 28.28
C ARG A 257 14.18 -31.71 27.84
N ASN A 258 15.31 -32.33 27.50
CA ASN A 258 16.49 -31.60 27.04
C ASN A 258 16.29 -31.02 25.64
N GLY A 259 15.55 -31.75 24.80
CA GLY A 259 15.15 -31.29 23.48
C GLY A 259 14.26 -30.05 23.53
N LEU A 260 13.16 -30.11 24.29
CA LEU A 260 12.25 -28.98 24.49
C LEU A 260 12.96 -27.74 25.03
N LYS A 261 13.93 -27.90 25.96
CA LYS A 261 14.75 -26.76 26.44
C LYS A 261 15.48 -26.08 25.28
N LYS A 262 16.10 -26.87 24.40
CA LYS A 262 16.82 -26.34 23.24
C LYS A 262 15.89 -25.65 22.24
N ILE A 263 14.70 -26.21 21.98
CA ILE A 263 13.68 -25.52 21.16
C ILE A 263 13.28 -24.20 21.81
N ALA A 264 12.99 -24.19 23.11
CA ALA A 264 12.56 -22.99 23.80
C ALA A 264 13.63 -21.87 23.74
N TYR A 265 14.91 -22.22 23.94
CA TYR A 265 16.00 -21.27 23.77
C TYR A 265 16.16 -20.81 22.32
N ALA A 266 15.99 -21.70 21.35
CA ALA A 266 16.08 -21.35 19.94
C ALA A 266 14.95 -20.38 19.56
N LEU A 267 13.70 -20.67 19.92
CA LEU A 267 12.55 -19.78 19.68
C LEU A 267 12.75 -18.41 20.32
N PHE A 268 13.24 -18.38 21.56
CA PHE A 268 13.59 -17.13 22.25
C PHE A 268 14.67 -16.35 21.50
N SER A 269 15.73 -17.02 21.03
CA SER A 269 16.80 -16.38 20.27
C SER A 269 16.35 -15.88 18.89
N THR A 270 15.46 -16.62 18.22
CA THR A 270 14.96 -16.21 16.90
C THR A 270 13.94 -15.09 16.98
N ALA A 271 13.33 -14.85 18.14
CA ALA A 271 12.41 -13.73 18.35
C ALA A 271 13.11 -12.36 18.22
N PHE A 272 14.42 -12.29 18.41
CA PHE A 272 15.18 -11.06 18.22
C PHE A 272 15.16 -10.58 16.77
N LEU A 273 15.15 -11.49 15.80
CA LEU A 273 15.15 -11.10 14.39
C LEU A 273 13.90 -10.29 14.00
N PRO A 274 12.65 -10.78 14.18
CA PRO A 274 11.45 -10.00 13.88
C PRO A 274 11.33 -8.76 14.78
N ALA A 275 11.83 -8.79 16.02
CA ALA A 275 11.84 -7.60 16.87
C ALA A 275 12.73 -6.49 16.31
N ILE A 276 13.95 -6.84 15.87
CA ILE A 276 14.90 -5.90 15.28
C ILE A 276 14.38 -5.40 13.94
N THR A 277 13.89 -6.27 13.05
CA THR A 277 13.34 -5.82 11.77
C THR A 277 12.08 -4.98 11.96
N GLY A 278 11.15 -5.37 12.83
CA GLY A 278 9.94 -4.59 13.12
C GLY A 278 10.25 -3.22 13.72
N GLY A 279 11.15 -3.17 14.70
CA GLY A 279 11.62 -1.91 15.28
C GLY A 279 12.37 -1.03 14.27
N ALA A 280 13.26 -1.62 13.47
CA ALA A 280 13.97 -0.90 12.41
C ALA A 280 13.01 -0.37 11.34
N LEU A 281 11.96 -1.13 10.99
CA LEU A 281 10.93 -0.71 10.03
C LEU A 281 10.23 0.56 10.53
N ILE A 282 9.75 0.55 11.78
CA ILE A 282 9.08 1.70 12.41
C ILE A 282 10.03 2.90 12.54
N LEU A 283 11.29 2.67 12.91
CA LEU A 283 12.28 3.74 13.04
C LEU A 283 12.67 4.34 11.68
N ALA A 284 12.83 3.51 10.64
CA ALA A 284 13.22 3.96 9.30
C ALA A 284 12.18 4.87 8.65
N ILE A 285 10.90 4.70 8.98
CA ILE A 285 9.81 5.59 8.52
C ILE A 285 9.86 6.94 9.24
N ASN A 286 10.22 6.93 10.53
CA ASN A 286 10.26 8.14 11.36
C ASN A 286 11.52 8.97 11.12
N GLN A 287 12.60 8.35 10.63
CA GLN A 287 13.77 9.08 10.18
C GLN A 287 13.56 9.57 8.75
N ASP A 288 14.09 10.76 8.45
CA ASP A 288 14.10 11.45 7.15
C ASP A 288 14.76 10.65 6.00
N LEU A 289 15.01 9.36 6.16
CA LEU A 289 15.48 8.43 5.13
C LEU A 289 14.53 8.38 3.93
N LEU A 290 13.23 8.60 4.15
CA LEU A 290 12.27 8.78 3.07
C LEU A 290 12.23 10.21 2.52
N ASN A 291 12.71 11.22 3.24
CA ASN A 291 12.77 12.60 2.72
C ASN A 291 13.77 12.74 1.56
N GLY A 292 14.73 11.82 1.43
CA GLY A 292 15.59 11.71 0.25
C GLY A 292 14.87 11.23 -1.01
N LEU A 293 13.76 10.49 -0.87
CA LEU A 293 12.81 10.27 -1.96
C LEU A 293 11.82 11.43 -1.95
N HIS A 294 11.99 12.39 -2.85
CA HIS A 294 11.20 13.63 -2.99
C HIS A 294 9.67 13.47 -3.18
N ILE A 295 9.08 12.31 -2.94
CA ILE A 295 7.65 12.06 -3.12
C ILE A 295 6.99 12.11 -1.74
N LYS A 296 6.55 13.30 -1.31
CA LYS A 296 5.74 13.50 -0.10
C LYS A 296 4.55 12.54 -0.01
N LEU A 297 4.01 12.13 -1.17
CA LEU A 297 2.93 11.15 -1.29
C LEU A 297 3.34 9.72 -0.88
N SER A 298 4.60 9.33 -1.05
CA SER A 298 5.04 8.01 -0.62
C SER A 298 5.01 7.92 0.90
N ASN A 299 5.31 8.97 1.65
CA ASN A 299 5.30 8.89 3.11
C ASN A 299 3.90 8.62 3.65
N GLU A 300 2.89 9.35 3.20
CA GLU A 300 1.51 9.18 3.70
C GLU A 300 0.91 7.81 3.31
N ILE A 301 1.29 7.27 2.15
CA ILE A 301 0.83 5.94 1.73
C ILE A 301 1.61 4.84 2.43
N VAL A 302 2.95 4.93 2.43
CA VAL A 302 3.85 3.85 2.87
C VAL A 302 3.88 3.73 4.39
N LYS A 303 3.83 4.85 5.12
CA LYS A 303 3.94 4.84 6.59
C LYS A 303 2.88 3.95 7.26
N PRO A 304 1.57 4.09 6.99
CA PRO A 304 0.55 3.23 7.58
C PRO A 304 0.80 1.72 7.34
N PHE A 305 1.29 1.32 6.17
CA PHE A 305 1.63 -0.09 5.90
C PHE A 305 2.79 -0.58 6.74
N PHE A 306 3.87 0.20 6.79
CA PHE A 306 5.07 -0.20 7.47
C PHE A 306 4.90 -0.12 9.01
N ASP A 307 4.10 0.82 9.52
CA ASP A 307 3.70 0.85 10.92
C ASP A 307 2.87 -0.40 11.29
N HIS A 308 1.91 -0.79 10.43
CA HIS A 308 1.12 -2.01 10.65
C HIS A 308 1.99 -3.27 10.60
N LEU A 309 2.85 -3.40 9.58
CA LEU A 309 3.76 -4.53 9.42
C LEU A 309 4.78 -4.62 10.56
N GLY A 310 5.33 -3.48 10.99
CA GLY A 310 6.25 -3.40 12.12
C GLY A 310 5.58 -3.84 13.42
N THR A 311 4.32 -3.45 13.62
CA THR A 311 3.52 -3.89 14.78
C THR A 311 3.27 -5.41 14.75
N LEU A 312 2.94 -5.98 13.60
CA LEU A 312 2.77 -7.43 13.44
C LEU A 312 4.08 -8.19 13.74
N LEU A 313 5.21 -7.70 13.25
CA LEU A 313 6.53 -8.27 13.53
C LEU A 313 6.88 -8.24 15.03
N LEU A 314 6.54 -7.16 15.73
CA LEU A 314 6.74 -7.05 17.18
C LEU A 314 5.81 -8.01 17.94
N LEU A 315 4.55 -8.16 17.50
CA LEU A 315 3.61 -9.14 18.06
C LEU A 315 4.11 -10.58 17.83
N GLN A 316 4.65 -10.88 16.65
CA GLN A 316 5.27 -12.17 16.34
C GLN A 316 6.45 -12.45 17.27
N ALA A 317 7.34 -11.47 17.46
CA ALA A 317 8.45 -11.58 18.40
C ALA A 317 7.98 -11.86 19.83
N GLY A 318 6.98 -11.10 20.31
CA GLY A 318 6.35 -11.31 21.62
C GLY A 318 5.74 -12.70 21.77
N GLY A 319 5.03 -13.18 20.75
CA GLY A 319 4.44 -14.52 20.70
C GLY A 319 5.50 -15.62 20.80
N LEU A 320 6.61 -15.51 20.06
CA LEU A 320 7.72 -16.46 20.13
C LEU A 320 8.38 -16.49 21.52
N VAL A 321 8.55 -15.32 22.14
CA VAL A 321 9.06 -15.22 23.52
C VAL A 321 8.12 -15.88 24.52
N ILE A 322 6.81 -15.60 24.44
CA ILE A 322 5.80 -16.19 25.33
C ILE A 322 5.77 -17.71 25.19
N ILE A 323 5.77 -18.24 23.95
CA ILE A 323 5.82 -19.68 23.69
C ILE A 323 7.10 -20.29 24.27
N GLY A 324 8.25 -19.65 24.06
CA GLY A 324 9.53 -20.08 24.64
C GLY A 324 9.50 -20.15 26.17
N ILE A 325 8.98 -19.10 26.83
CA ILE A 325 8.85 -19.07 28.29
C ILE A 325 7.86 -20.14 28.78
N ALA A 326 6.71 -20.28 28.13
CA ALA A 326 5.71 -21.28 28.49
C ALA A 326 6.27 -22.71 28.40
N LEU A 327 7.07 -23.01 27.38
CA LEU A 327 7.79 -24.29 27.26
C LEU A 327 8.78 -24.49 28.41
N LEU A 328 9.56 -23.47 28.77
CA LEU A 328 10.51 -23.54 29.90
C LEU A 328 9.80 -23.72 31.25
N VAL A 329 8.68 -23.04 31.48
CA VAL A 329 7.88 -23.16 32.70
C VAL A 329 7.23 -24.53 32.77
N SER A 330 6.63 -25.01 31.68
CA SER A 330 6.03 -26.36 31.61
C SER A 330 7.07 -27.42 31.95
N LEU A 331 8.29 -27.29 31.42
CA LEU A 331 9.39 -28.18 31.75
C LEU A 331 9.81 -28.14 33.22
N ARG A 332 9.54 -27.07 33.96
CA ARG A 332 9.82 -26.98 35.41
C ARG A 332 8.72 -27.61 36.25
N ILE A 333 7.47 -27.50 35.80
CA ILE A 333 6.28 -28.03 36.51
C ILE A 333 6.23 -29.55 36.44
N PHE A 334 6.50 -30.16 35.29
CA PHE A 334 6.50 -31.61 35.17
C PHE A 334 7.79 -32.19 35.80
N PRO A 335 7.71 -32.85 36.97
CA PRO A 335 8.89 -33.41 37.62
C PRO A 335 9.54 -34.45 36.71
N LYS A 336 10.84 -34.72 36.94
CA LYS A 336 11.54 -35.79 36.22
C LYS A 336 10.77 -37.08 36.55
N GLU A 337 10.11 -37.69 35.56
CA GLU A 337 9.58 -39.05 35.74
C GLU A 337 10.71 -39.87 36.33
N LYS A 338 10.48 -40.37 37.55
CA LYS A 338 11.45 -41.24 38.22
C LYS A 338 11.66 -42.37 37.24
N GLU A 339 12.90 -42.54 36.78
CA GLU A 339 13.28 -43.62 35.88
C GLU A 339 12.60 -44.89 36.40
N PHE A 340 11.63 -45.41 35.65
CA PHE A 340 10.96 -46.64 36.02
C PHE A 340 12.08 -47.67 36.20
N PRO A 341 12.28 -48.21 37.42
CA PRO A 341 13.37 -49.13 37.66
C PRO A 341 13.24 -50.26 36.65
N ALA A 342 14.28 -50.47 35.84
CA ALA A 342 14.29 -51.51 34.82
C ALA A 342 13.80 -52.81 35.46
N ALA A 343 12.70 -53.36 34.92
CA ALA A 343 12.16 -54.62 35.40
C ALA A 343 13.30 -55.64 35.32
N LYS A 344 13.77 -56.10 36.49
CA LYS A 344 14.78 -57.16 36.56
C LYS A 344 14.19 -58.37 35.83
N SER A 345 14.72 -58.69 34.65
CA SER A 345 14.40 -59.94 33.97
C SER A 345 14.96 -61.08 34.81
N SER A 346 14.08 -61.82 35.46
CA SER A 346 14.35 -63.09 36.13
C SER A 346 14.60 -64.19 35.12
#